data_AF-G5ILH1-F1
#
_entry.id   AF-G5ILH1-F1
#
_cell.length_a   1.000
_cell.length_b   1.000
_cell.length_c   1.000
_cell.angle_alpha   90.00
_cell.angle_beta   90.00
_cell.angle_gamma   90.00
#
_symmetry.space_group_name_H-M   'P 1'
#
loop_
_entity.id
_entity.type
_entity.pdbx_description
1 polymer ?
#
loop_
_entity_poly.entity_id
_entity_poly.type
_entity_poly.pdbx_seq_one_letter_code
_entity_poly.pdbx_strand_id
1 'polypeptide(L)' 'MGENFVVRPKRSDKKEDKSVIMTIRIDRELQEEYDKLAGKSSRSRNELINMALRYALANLEFVPDEE' A
#
# COMPACT_ATOMS: atom_id res chain seq x y z
N MET A 1 8.13 -44.42 -28.38
CA MET A 1 7.06 -43.70 -27.65
C MET A 1 7.68 -42.40 -27.15
N GLY A 2 7.26 -41.27 -27.70
CA GLY A 2 7.97 -40.00 -27.59
C GLY A 2 7.90 -39.38 -26.20
N GLU A 3 8.96 -38.67 -25.82
CA GLU A 3 8.93 -37.76 -24.68
C GLU A 3 7.99 -36.60 -25.01
N ASN A 4 6.83 -36.59 -24.36
CA ASN A 4 5.84 -35.55 -24.60
C ASN A 4 6.37 -34.20 -24.08
N PHE A 5 6.48 -33.22 -24.95
CA PHE A 5 6.64 -31.82 -24.56
C PHE A 5 5.29 -31.29 -24.04
N VAL A 6 5.11 -31.33 -22.71
CA VAL A 6 3.87 -30.90 -22.06
C VAL A 6 3.86 -29.37 -21.93
N VAL A 7 3.11 -28.70 -22.80
CA VAL A 7 2.76 -27.28 -22.61
C VAL A 7 1.60 -27.19 -21.63
N ARG A 8 1.84 -26.60 -20.46
CA ARG A 8 0.78 -26.26 -19.51
C ARG A 8 0.24 -24.86 -19.82
N PRO A 9 -1.07 -24.60 -19.65
CA PRO A 9 -1.59 -23.24 -19.69
C PRO A 9 -0.81 -22.38 -18.69
N LYS A 10 -0.56 -21.11 -19.04
CA LYS A 10 0.01 -20.13 -18.12
C LYS A 10 -0.82 -20.22 -16.85
N ARG A 11 -0.26 -20.81 -15.78
CA ARG A 11 -0.86 -20.68 -14.46
C ARG A 11 -1.03 -19.19 -14.31
N SER A 12 -2.25 -18.78 -14.04
CA SER A 12 -2.52 -17.43 -13.59
C SER A 12 -1.68 -17.29 -12.33
N ASP A 13 -0.43 -16.88 -12.48
CA ASP A 13 0.20 -15.98 -11.56
C ASP A 13 -0.76 -14.80 -11.56
N LYS A 14 -1.84 -14.93 -10.77
CA LYS A 14 -2.34 -13.83 -9.99
C LYS A 14 -1.07 -13.38 -9.28
N LYS A 15 -0.32 -12.49 -9.94
CA LYS A 15 0.36 -11.42 -9.25
C LYS A 15 -0.67 -11.01 -8.23
N GLU A 16 -0.46 -11.43 -6.99
CA GLU A 16 -1.30 -10.99 -5.90
C GLU A 16 -1.38 -9.47 -6.11
N ASP A 17 -2.56 -8.95 -6.41
CA ASP A 17 -2.78 -7.51 -6.38
C ASP A 17 -2.62 -7.15 -4.90
N LYS A 18 -1.36 -6.96 -4.47
CA LYS A 18 -0.98 -6.65 -3.08
C LYS A 18 -1.44 -5.25 -2.68
N SER A 19 -1.92 -4.47 -3.64
CA SER A 19 -2.51 -3.16 -3.45
C SER A 19 -4.03 -3.27 -3.47
N VAL A 20 -4.66 -2.83 -2.38
CA VAL A 20 -6.10 -2.63 -2.28
C VAL A 20 -6.38 -1.12 -2.39
N ILE A 21 -7.44 -0.75 -3.12
CA ILE A 21 -7.90 0.64 -3.17
C ILE A 21 -8.76 0.90 -1.92
N MET A 22 -8.40 1.93 -1.16
CA MET A 22 -9.14 2.35 0.03
C MET A 22 -9.48 3.83 -0.10
N THR A 23 -10.75 4.19 0.14
CA THR A 23 -11.20 5.58 0.17
C THR A 23 -11.21 6.05 1.63
N ILE A 24 -10.46 7.10 1.93
CA ILE A 24 -10.39 7.72 3.26
C ILE A 24 -10.80 9.20 3.17
N ARG A 25 -11.41 9.72 4.23
CA ARG A 25 -11.62 11.16 4.41
C ARG A 25 -10.47 11.69 5.26
N ILE A 26 -9.84 12.76 4.79
CA ILE A 26 -8.77 13.46 5.51
C ILE A 26 -9.06 14.95 5.50
N ASP A 27 -8.49 15.65 6.47
CA ASP A 27 -8.58 17.11 6.52
C ASP A 27 -7.81 17.76 5.37
N ARG A 28 -8.30 18.93 4.95
CA ARG A 28 -7.71 19.69 3.84
C ARG A 28 -6.26 20.08 4.12
N GLU A 29 -5.97 20.47 5.36
CA GLU A 29 -4.63 20.88 5.77
C GLU A 29 -3.63 19.74 5.64
N LEU A 30 -4.02 18.52 6.05
CA LEU A 30 -3.19 17.33 5.92
C LEU A 30 -2.91 16.99 4.43
N GLN A 31 -3.91 17.14 3.57
CA GLN A 31 -3.71 16.96 2.12
C GLN A 31 -2.70 17.97 1.55
N GLU A 32 -2.79 19.24 1.94
CA GLU A 32 -1.88 20.29 1.50
C GLU A 32 -0.43 20.06 1.96
N GLU A 33 -0.23 19.51 3.16
CA GLU A 33 1.09 19.10 3.64
C GLU A 33 1.69 17.98 2.78
N TYR A 34 0.90 16.95 2.44
CA TYR A 34 1.35 15.88 1.54
C TYR A 34 1.66 16.40 0.13
N ASP A 35 0.89 17.36 -0.39
CA ASP A 35 1.16 17.98 -1.69
C ASP A 35 2.49 18.76 -1.67
N LYS A 36 2.74 19.55 -0.62
CA LYS A 36 4.03 20.26 -0.44
C LYS A 36 5.19 19.28 -0.32
N LEU A 37 5.01 18.18 0.41
CA LEU A 37 6.03 17.17 0.61
C LEU A 37 6.33 16.42 -0.69
N ALA A 38 5.30 16.02 -1.44
CA ALA A 38 5.43 15.37 -2.74
C ALA A 38 6.25 16.23 -3.72
N GLY A 39 5.99 17.54 -3.76
CA GLY A 39 6.74 18.49 -4.59
C GLY A 39 8.22 18.59 -4.23
N LYS A 40 8.58 18.39 -2.95
CA LYS A 40 9.97 18.43 -2.48
C LYS A 40 10.71 17.11 -2.63
N SER A 41 10.00 15.98 -2.47
CA SER A 41 10.62 14.65 -2.40
C SER A 41 10.61 13.87 -3.71
N SER A 42 9.96 14.39 -4.77
CA SER A 42 9.70 13.67 -6.02
C SER A 42 9.00 12.32 -5.82
N ARG A 43 8.17 12.22 -4.78
CA ARG A 43 7.33 11.03 -4.49
C ARG A 43 5.87 11.38 -4.65
N SER A 44 5.05 10.39 -4.99
CA SER A 44 3.60 10.59 -5.03
C SER A 44 3.03 10.74 -3.62
N ARG A 45 1.90 11.43 -3.50
CA ARG A 45 1.12 11.48 -2.25
C ARG A 45 0.85 10.08 -1.71
N ASN A 46 0.47 9.15 -2.58
CA ASN A 46 0.11 7.78 -2.17
C ASN A 46 1.31 7.02 -1.58
N GLU A 47 2.53 7.24 -2.09
CA GLU A 47 3.73 6.68 -1.49
C GLU A 47 3.99 7.28 -0.11
N LEU A 48 3.89 8.60 0.03
CA LEU A 48 4.08 9.29 1.31
C LEU A 48 3.05 8.84 2.36
N ILE A 49 1.78 8.75 1.97
CA ILE A 49 0.70 8.26 2.82
C ILE A 49 0.98 6.81 3.25
N ASN A 50 1.36 5.93 2.32
CA ASN A 50 1.69 4.54 2.66
C ASN A 50 2.87 4.44 3.62
N MET A 51 3.90 5.28 3.47
CA MET A 51 5.03 5.33 4.40
C MET A 51 4.58 5.82 5.78
N ALA A 52 3.77 6.87 5.84
CA ALA A 52 3.23 7.41 7.08
C ALA A 52 2.35 6.38 7.80
N LEU A 53 1.48 5.67 7.08
CA LEU A 53 0.65 4.59 7.66
C LEU A 53 1.49 3.45 8.22
N ARG A 54 2.54 3.03 7.51
CA ARG A 54 3.48 2.01 8.00
C ARG A 54 4.20 2.46 9.26
N TYR A 55 4.68 3.70 9.27
CA TYR A 55 5.32 4.29 10.44
C TYR A 55 4.36 4.37 11.61
N ALA A 56 3.15 4.87 11.40
CA ALA A 56 2.12 4.96 12.43
C ALA A 56 1.84 3.59 13.06
N LEU A 57 1.61 2.55 12.26
CA LEU A 57 1.39 1.20 12.77
C LEU A 57 2.58 0.62 13.55
N ALA A 58 3.81 0.92 13.12
CA ALA A 58 5.02 0.45 13.80
C ALA A 58 5.27 1.14 15.15
N ASN A 59 4.72 2.34 15.35
CA ASN A 59 4.89 3.16 16.56
C ASN A 59 3.59 3.32 17.36
N LEU A 60 2.52 2.65 16.94
CA LEU A 60 1.24 2.69 17.63
C LEU A 60 1.29 1.71 18.79
N GLU A 61 0.92 2.20 19.96
CA GLU A 61 0.64 1.37 21.13
C GLU A 61 -0.88 1.36 21.34
N PHE A 62 -1.45 0.16 21.44
CA PHE A 62 -2.86 -0.01 21.76
C PHE A 62 -2.99 -0.23 23.27
N VAL A 63 -3.62 0.72 23.96
CA VAL A 63 -3.95 0.60 25.38
C VAL A 63 -5.43 0.23 25.48
N PRO A 64 -5.79 -1.00 25.88
CA PRO A 64 -7.18 -1.36 26.11
C PRO A 64 -7.72 -0.60 27.33
N ASP A 65 -9.01 -0.27 27.32
CA ASP A 65 -9.68 0.21 28.53
C ASP A 65 -9.69 -0.91 29.57
N GLU A 66 -9.22 -0.62 30.78
CA GLU A 66 -9.44 -1.47 31.95
C GLU A 66 -10.91 -1.28 32.38
N GLU A 67 -11.75 -2.30 32.13
CA GLU A 67 -13.11 -2.37 32.70
C GLU A 67 -13.10 -2.39 34.24
#